data_AF-A0A2N3N4K9-F1
#
_entry.id   AF-A0A2N3N4K9-F1
#
_cell.length_a   1.000
_cell.length_b   1.000
_cell.length_c   1.000
_cell.angle_alpha   90.00
_cell.angle_beta   90.00
_cell.angle_gamma   90.00
#
_symmetry.space_group_name_H-M   'P 1'
#
loop_
_entity.id
_entity.type
_entity.pdbx_description
1 polymer ?
#
loop_
_entity_poly.entity_id
_entity_poly.type
_entity_poly.pdbx_seq_one_letter_code
_entity_poly.pdbx_strand_id
1 'polypeptide(L)'
;MVHSALFASILFALGASAQVQSRWGQCGGEDYDGPAICPETYYCTAGNRWYSQCVPLPGSPDDTAIRNAPDTPLQTTSFQTVVTITVIAEQTVIPSVVTTYITFITPEPTPPALSRSSPTPRSTQGPPRGRPKAKDEKREPLPAPAQAGDPTPSQLQDGQLWIRAVTAPHFHDYLQTNPQNEPGVAILGPKGSAGQYNIVDGQLISGGSADKLYLHVEKPDDLTQRKLATWFNTTQNEFGTFEFNGDAVVWSTPEVRRENLAAWLACEENALFINTGAYAYNTPAGCSDHTIHFYNGATTD
;
A
#
# COMPACT_ATOMS: atom_id res chain seq x y z
N MET A 1 31.68 15.91 64.57
CA MET A 1 30.80 16.73 63.71
C MET A 1 30.54 15.94 62.44
N VAL A 2 29.37 15.31 62.34
CA VAL A 2 28.99 14.47 61.19
C VAL A 2 28.05 15.32 60.35
N HIS A 3 28.47 15.73 59.15
CA HIS A 3 27.60 16.49 58.24
C HIS A 3 26.79 15.50 57.40
N SER A 4 25.50 15.35 57.74
CA SER A 4 24.51 14.67 56.91
C SER A 4 24.24 15.49 55.65
N ALA A 5 24.60 14.98 54.49
CA ALA A 5 24.15 15.50 53.20
C ALA A 5 22.83 14.81 52.82
N LEU A 6 21.73 15.57 52.87
CA LEU A 6 20.44 15.16 52.31
C LEU A 6 20.50 15.33 50.79
N PHE A 7 20.53 14.22 50.05
CA PHE A 7 20.29 14.21 48.60
C PHE A 7 18.78 14.29 48.36
N ALA A 8 18.31 15.41 47.80
CA ALA A 8 16.95 15.55 47.31
C ALA A 8 16.84 14.88 45.93
N SER A 9 16.16 13.73 45.88
CA SER A 9 15.82 13.06 44.62
C SER A 9 14.71 13.83 43.91
N ILE A 10 15.05 14.52 42.82
CA ILE A 10 14.08 15.12 41.89
C ILE A 10 13.49 13.98 41.05
N LEU A 11 12.23 13.63 41.30
CA LEU A 11 11.44 12.78 40.39
C LEU A 11 11.10 13.60 39.15
N PHE A 12 11.76 13.31 38.02
CA PHE A 12 11.27 13.72 36.71
C PHE A 12 10.11 12.81 36.31
N ALA A 13 8.87 13.32 36.40
CA ALA A 13 7.73 12.68 35.77
C ALA A 13 7.89 12.84 34.24
N LEU A 14 8.31 11.77 33.57
CA LEU A 14 8.19 11.64 32.11
C LEU A 14 6.70 11.61 31.78
N GLY A 15 6.17 12.72 31.25
CA GLY A 15 4.86 12.72 30.64
C GLY A 15 4.86 11.78 29.44
N ALA A 16 4.29 10.58 29.60
CA ALA A 16 3.97 9.72 28.46
C ALA A 16 2.91 10.46 27.63
N SER A 17 3.36 11.11 26.56
CA SER A 17 2.44 11.68 25.59
C SER A 17 1.76 10.51 24.90
N ALA A 18 0.48 10.30 25.19
CA ALA A 18 -0.29 9.29 24.49
C ALA A 18 -0.32 9.67 23.01
N GLN A 19 0.49 8.98 22.21
CA GLN A 19 0.54 9.19 20.77
C GLN A 19 -0.80 8.74 20.19
N VAL A 20 -1.34 9.55 19.28
CA VAL A 20 -2.54 9.20 18.51
C VAL A 20 -2.08 8.44 17.28
N GLN A 21 -2.71 7.30 17.02
CA GLN A 21 -2.47 6.47 15.86
C GLN A 21 -2.99 7.15 14.59
N SER A 22 -2.45 6.73 13.44
CA SER A 22 -3.00 7.03 12.13
C SER A 22 -4.38 6.41 11.92
N ARG A 23 -5.14 6.99 10.98
CA ARG A 23 -6.36 6.36 10.46
C ARG A 23 -5.96 5.04 9.80
N TRP A 24 -6.67 3.94 10.09
CA TRP A 24 -6.34 2.60 9.60
C TRP A 24 -5.03 2.00 10.13
N GLY A 25 -4.33 2.69 11.03
CA GLY A 25 -3.12 2.18 11.68
C GLY A 25 -3.42 1.07 12.70
N GLN A 26 -2.38 0.29 13.04
CA GLN A 26 -2.47 -0.68 14.13
C GLN A 26 -2.65 0.04 15.47
N CYS A 27 -3.58 -0.40 16.31
CA CYS A 27 -3.86 0.20 17.62
C CYS A 27 -3.83 -0.81 18.77
N GLY A 28 -3.44 -2.06 18.50
CA GLY A 28 -3.36 -3.10 19.51
C GLY A 28 -2.89 -4.44 18.95
N GLY A 29 -2.61 -5.38 19.86
CA GLY A 29 -2.08 -6.72 19.58
C GLY A 29 -1.24 -7.24 20.75
N GLU A 30 -1.07 -8.56 20.88
CA GLU A 30 -0.31 -9.21 21.97
C GLU A 30 1.10 -8.63 22.18
N ASP A 31 1.78 -8.18 21.11
CA ASP A 31 3.15 -7.64 21.16
C ASP A 31 3.24 -6.21 20.59
N TYR A 32 2.12 -5.47 20.57
CA TYR A 32 2.07 -4.12 20.02
C TYR A 32 2.39 -3.05 21.08
N ASP A 33 3.57 -2.43 20.95
CA ASP A 33 4.04 -1.33 21.83
C ASP A 33 3.78 0.08 21.27
N GLY A 34 3.02 0.19 20.17
CA GLY A 34 2.76 1.46 19.50
C GLY A 34 1.55 2.26 20.03
N PRO A 35 1.18 3.35 19.35
CA PRO A 35 0.03 4.18 19.69
C PRO A 35 -1.30 3.39 19.74
N ALA A 36 -1.90 3.26 20.92
CA ALA A 36 -3.17 2.55 21.11
C ALA A 36 -4.43 3.43 20.94
N ILE A 37 -4.26 4.76 20.91
CA ILE A 37 -5.37 5.72 20.80
C ILE A 37 -5.64 6.04 19.33
N CYS A 38 -6.84 5.77 18.83
CA CYS A 38 -7.23 6.14 17.47
C CYS A 38 -7.53 7.64 17.32
N PRO A 39 -7.40 8.21 16.11
CA PRO A 39 -7.70 9.62 15.87
C PRO A 39 -9.21 9.88 16.02
N GLU A 40 -9.58 11.16 16.09
CA GLU A 40 -11.00 11.54 16.20
C GLU A 40 -11.84 10.92 15.09
N THR A 41 -13.07 10.52 15.42
CA THR A 41 -14.00 9.75 14.57
C THR A 41 -13.57 8.32 14.21
N TYR A 42 -12.48 7.79 14.78
CA TYR A 42 -12.05 6.40 14.64
C TYR A 42 -12.08 5.69 16.00
N TYR A 43 -12.19 4.36 15.98
CA TYR A 43 -12.06 3.50 17.16
C TYR A 43 -11.20 2.27 16.87
N CYS A 44 -10.57 1.74 17.91
CA CYS A 44 -9.74 0.55 17.78
C CYS A 44 -10.64 -0.69 17.71
N THR A 45 -10.70 -1.33 16.55
CA THR A 45 -11.40 -2.60 16.38
C THR A 45 -10.42 -3.76 16.46
N ALA A 46 -10.75 -4.80 17.23
CA ALA A 46 -9.96 -6.01 17.26
C ALA A 46 -10.07 -6.75 15.91
N GLY A 47 -8.94 -7.08 15.29
CA GLY A 47 -8.87 -7.91 14.10
C GLY A 47 -8.56 -9.36 14.46
N ASN A 48 -7.36 -9.60 15.00
CA ASN A 48 -6.93 -10.88 15.54
C ASN A 48 -6.10 -10.66 16.83
N ARG A 49 -5.61 -11.74 17.45
CA ARG A 49 -4.87 -11.65 18.73
C ARG A 49 -3.61 -10.78 18.65
N TRP A 50 -3.00 -10.65 17.48
CA TRP A 50 -1.78 -9.87 17.25
C TRP A 50 -2.04 -8.51 16.62
N TYR A 51 -3.26 -8.23 16.16
CA TYR A 51 -3.56 -7.01 15.40
C TYR A 51 -4.96 -6.47 15.68
N SER A 52 -5.02 -5.20 16.05
CA SER A 52 -6.22 -4.38 16.11
C SER A 52 -6.01 -3.13 15.26
N GLN A 53 -7.05 -2.61 14.61
CA GLN A 53 -6.94 -1.51 13.65
C GLN A 53 -7.83 -0.32 14.03
N CYS A 54 -7.36 0.90 13.80
CA CYS A 54 -8.19 2.08 13.86
C CYS A 54 -9.13 2.14 12.66
N VAL A 55 -10.43 1.92 12.86
CA VAL A 55 -11.45 2.01 11.81
C VAL A 55 -12.45 3.14 12.11
N PRO A 56 -13.12 3.73 11.11
CA PRO A 56 -14.09 4.79 11.31
C PRO A 56 -15.24 4.36 12.26
N LEU A 57 -15.69 5.27 13.12
CA LEU A 57 -16.88 5.08 13.93
C LEU A 57 -18.12 4.93 13.02
N PRO A 58 -19.04 4.01 13.33
CA PRO A 58 -20.30 3.90 12.59
C PRO A 58 -21.07 5.23 12.57
N GLY A 59 -21.49 5.67 11.39
CA GLY A 59 -22.19 6.93 11.16
C GLY A 59 -21.28 8.18 11.12
N SER A 60 -19.97 8.03 11.28
CA SER A 60 -19.03 9.12 11.02
C SER A 60 -19.07 9.57 9.54
N PRO A 61 -18.60 10.78 9.20
CA PRO A 61 -18.46 11.20 7.81
C PRO A 61 -17.64 10.21 6.97
N ASP A 62 -16.57 9.66 7.54
CA ASP A 62 -15.72 8.68 6.88
C ASP A 62 -16.43 7.33 6.70
N ASP A 63 -17.14 6.80 7.72
CA ASP A 63 -17.97 5.58 7.59
C ASP A 63 -19.09 5.76 6.55
N THR A 64 -19.73 6.94 6.52
CA THR A 64 -20.79 7.24 5.56
C THR A 64 -20.23 7.36 4.14
N ALA A 65 -19.05 7.95 3.98
CA ALA A 65 -18.37 8.02 2.70
C ALA A 65 -18.05 6.61 2.18
N ILE A 66 -17.44 5.76 3.00
CA ILE A 66 -17.04 4.40 2.63
C ILE A 66 -18.26 3.52 2.29
N ARG A 67 -19.34 3.60 3.07
CA ARG A 67 -20.55 2.81 2.83
C ARG A 67 -21.30 3.20 1.56
N ASN A 68 -21.26 4.49 1.22
CA ASN A 68 -21.93 5.02 0.03
C ASN A 68 -20.96 5.23 -1.13
N ALA A 69 -19.70 4.80 -0.96
CA ALA A 69 -18.69 4.91 -1.99
C ALA A 69 -19.19 4.16 -3.22
N PRO A 70 -19.19 4.79 -4.41
CA PRO A 70 -19.49 4.06 -5.62
C PRO A 70 -18.51 2.89 -5.77
N ASP A 71 -18.90 1.92 -6.58
CA ASP A 71 -18.07 0.74 -6.82
C ASP A 71 -16.80 1.04 -7.64
N THR A 72 -16.43 2.32 -7.72
CA THR A 72 -15.30 2.93 -8.42
C THR A 72 -14.68 4.02 -7.54
N PRO A 73 -13.35 4.20 -7.54
CA PRO A 73 -12.71 5.33 -6.87
C PRO A 73 -13.23 6.64 -7.49
N LEU A 74 -13.47 7.64 -6.64
CA LEU A 74 -13.85 8.97 -7.08
C LEU A 74 -12.70 9.58 -7.89
N GLN A 75 -13.00 9.97 -9.13
CA GLN A 75 -12.03 10.60 -10.01
C GLN A 75 -11.74 12.02 -9.54
N THR A 76 -10.46 12.36 -9.51
CA THR A 76 -10.05 13.75 -9.39
C THR A 76 -9.35 14.12 -10.68
N THR A 77 -9.98 14.97 -11.49
CA THR A 77 -9.26 15.55 -12.62
C THR A 77 -8.40 16.66 -12.06
N SER A 78 -7.10 16.39 -11.95
CA SER A 78 -6.11 17.43 -11.69
C SER A 78 -5.52 17.86 -13.03
N PHE A 79 -5.57 19.15 -13.34
CA PHE A 79 -4.86 19.70 -14.49
C PHE A 79 -3.70 20.55 -13.99
N GLN A 80 -2.52 20.26 -14.51
CA GLN A 80 -1.33 21.07 -14.27
C GLN A 80 -1.45 22.35 -15.09
N THR A 81 -1.54 23.50 -14.41
CA THR A 81 -1.38 24.80 -15.06
C THR A 81 0.02 25.31 -14.77
N VAL A 82 0.88 25.34 -15.79
CA VAL A 82 2.23 25.93 -15.69
C VAL A 82 2.10 27.41 -16.00
N VAL A 83 2.28 28.27 -14.99
CA VAL A 83 2.32 29.72 -15.18
C VAL A 83 3.77 30.18 -15.09
N THR A 84 4.32 30.67 -16.20
CA THR A 84 5.64 31.29 -16.23
C THR A 84 5.49 32.76 -15.84
N ILE A 85 5.97 33.12 -14.65
CA ILE A 85 5.94 34.51 -14.17
C ILE A 85 7.30 35.15 -14.44
N THR A 86 7.33 36.21 -15.23
CA THR A 86 8.53 37.05 -15.42
C THR A 86 8.49 38.20 -14.41
N VAL A 87 9.30 38.11 -13.37
CA VAL A 87 9.42 39.19 -12.38
C VAL A 87 10.38 40.24 -12.92
N ILE A 88 9.88 41.43 -13.26
CA ILE A 88 10.70 42.58 -13.64
C ILE A 88 11.05 43.34 -12.35
N ALA A 89 11.93 42.77 -11.54
CA ALA A 89 12.66 43.51 -10.52
C ALA A 89 14.02 43.89 -11.12
N GLU A 90 14.42 45.14 -10.94
CA GLU A 90 15.56 45.78 -11.62
C GLU A 90 16.75 44.82 -11.83
N GLN A 91 16.94 44.44 -13.10
CA GLN A 91 18.11 43.82 -13.73
C GLN A 91 18.44 42.33 -13.51
N THR A 92 17.58 41.48 -12.96
CA THR A 92 17.84 40.02 -13.06
C THR A 92 16.57 39.23 -13.38
N VAL A 93 16.47 38.74 -14.63
CA VAL A 93 15.37 37.89 -15.10
C VAL A 93 15.66 36.45 -14.69
N ILE A 94 14.98 35.97 -13.65
CA ILE A 94 14.97 34.53 -13.30
C ILE A 94 13.56 34.02 -13.60
N PRO A 95 13.37 33.12 -14.58
CA PRO A 95 12.07 32.50 -14.81
C PRO A 95 11.70 31.69 -13.58
N SER A 96 10.60 32.06 -12.93
CA SER A 96 10.05 31.31 -11.79
C SER A 96 8.88 30.48 -12.31
N VAL A 97 9.00 29.15 -12.23
CA VAL A 97 7.91 28.23 -12.55
C VAL A 97 7.09 28.02 -11.28
N VAL A 98 5.83 28.45 -11.30
CA VAL A 98 4.89 28.16 -10.21
C VAL A 98 3.96 27.05 -10.69
N THR A 99 4.08 25.88 -10.06
CA THR A 99 3.19 24.73 -10.29
C THR A 99 2.03 24.80 -9.30
N THR A 100 0.80 24.84 -9.79
CA THR A 100 -0.40 24.78 -8.95
C THR A 100 -1.30 23.64 -9.42
N TYR A 101 -1.74 22.81 -8.48
CA TYR A 101 -2.69 21.73 -8.72
C TYR A 101 -4.09 22.22 -8.39
N ILE A 102 -5.01 22.20 -9.36
CA ILE A 102 -6.43 22.48 -9.12
C ILE A 102 -7.18 21.16 -9.25
N THR A 103 -7.83 20.77 -8.15
CA THR A 103 -8.57 19.51 -7.99
C THR A 103 -10.05 19.79 -8.19
N PHE A 104 -10.66 19.22 -9.22
CA PHE A 104 -12.12 19.21 -9.39
C PHE A 104 -12.67 17.81 -9.19
N ILE A 105 -13.75 17.71 -8.43
CA ILE A 105 -14.56 16.50 -8.32
C ILE A 105 -15.57 16.56 -9.46
N THR A 106 -15.42 15.69 -10.46
CA THR A 106 -16.41 15.58 -11.54
C THR A 106 -17.46 14.56 -11.09
N PRO A 107 -18.70 14.95 -10.72
CA PRO A 107 -19.77 13.99 -10.50
C PRO A 107 -20.04 13.27 -11.81
N GLU A 108 -19.96 11.94 -11.81
CA GLU A 108 -20.25 11.12 -12.98
C GLU A 108 -21.70 11.38 -13.45
N PRO A 109 -21.94 11.75 -14.71
CA PRO A 109 -23.29 11.89 -15.23
C PRO A 109 -23.94 10.51 -15.23
N THR A 110 -24.97 10.33 -14.39
CA THR A 110 -25.76 9.09 -14.34
C THR A 110 -26.22 8.71 -15.75
N PRO A 111 -25.78 7.58 -16.31
CA PRO A 111 -26.28 7.12 -17.60
C PRO A 111 -27.78 6.84 -17.46
N PRO A 112 -28.64 7.27 -18.42
CA PRO A 112 -30.05 6.92 -18.37
C PRO A 112 -30.20 5.40 -18.40
N ALA A 113 -30.99 4.88 -17.46
CA ALA A 113 -31.22 3.46 -17.27
C ALA A 113 -31.66 2.78 -18.58
N LEU A 114 -30.83 1.89 -19.12
CA LEU A 114 -31.24 1.03 -20.23
C LEU A 114 -32.20 -0.04 -19.70
N SER A 115 -33.42 0.00 -20.23
CA SER A 115 -34.52 -0.92 -19.93
C SER A 115 -34.11 -2.38 -20.14
N ARG A 116 -34.20 -3.17 -19.07
CA ARG A 116 -34.05 -4.64 -19.11
C ARG A 116 -35.13 -5.28 -19.97
N SER A 117 -34.73 -6.26 -20.78
CA SER A 117 -35.61 -7.32 -21.26
C SER A 117 -34.91 -8.68 -21.11
N SER A 118 -35.41 -9.51 -20.19
CA SER A 118 -35.09 -10.94 -20.08
C SER A 118 -35.75 -11.73 -21.20
N PRO A 119 -35.13 -12.84 -21.66
CA PRO A 119 -35.85 -14.12 -21.52
C PRO A 119 -34.97 -15.35 -21.16
N THR A 120 -35.48 -16.10 -20.17
CA THR A 120 -35.71 -17.58 -20.07
C THR A 120 -34.64 -18.61 -20.49
N PRO A 121 -34.43 -19.69 -19.69
CA PRO A 121 -33.33 -20.65 -19.88
C PRO A 121 -33.65 -21.73 -20.94
N ARG A 122 -32.63 -22.17 -21.68
CA ARG A 122 -32.71 -23.30 -22.60
C ARG A 122 -31.72 -24.41 -22.20
N SER A 123 -32.31 -25.56 -21.90
CA SER A 123 -31.67 -26.88 -21.74
C SER A 123 -31.21 -27.44 -23.09
N THR A 124 -30.01 -28.03 -23.12
CA THR A 124 -29.63 -29.04 -24.12
C THR A 124 -28.67 -30.06 -23.51
N GLN A 125 -29.12 -31.32 -23.44
CA GLN A 125 -28.27 -32.51 -23.30
C GLN A 125 -27.70 -32.91 -24.66
N GLY A 126 -26.45 -33.42 -24.67
CA GLY A 126 -25.80 -34.08 -25.81
C GLY A 126 -24.61 -34.97 -25.35
N PRO A 127 -24.22 -36.00 -26.12
CA PRO A 127 -23.75 -37.31 -25.60
C PRO A 127 -22.22 -37.48 -25.45
N PRO A 128 -21.70 -38.58 -24.83
CA PRO A 128 -20.28 -38.74 -24.51
C PRO A 128 -19.49 -39.47 -25.60
N ARG A 129 -18.35 -38.91 -26.03
CA ARG A 129 -17.23 -39.55 -26.75
C ARG A 129 -16.01 -38.65 -26.53
N GLY A 130 -14.76 -39.06 -26.36
CA GLY A 130 -14.05 -40.34 -26.38
C GLY A 130 -12.57 -39.95 -26.21
N ARG A 131 -11.81 -40.72 -25.43
CA ARG A 131 -10.42 -40.43 -25.01
C ARG A 131 -9.44 -40.63 -26.19
N PRO A 132 -8.54 -39.68 -26.50
CA PRO A 132 -7.33 -39.99 -27.28
C PRO A 132 -6.18 -40.39 -26.36
N LYS A 133 -5.44 -41.40 -26.81
CA LYS A 133 -4.26 -41.99 -26.16
C LYS A 133 -3.09 -41.00 -26.10
N ALA A 134 -2.33 -41.11 -25.00
CA ALA A 134 -1.01 -40.51 -24.83
C ALA A 134 -0.05 -40.94 -25.95
N LYS A 135 0.71 -39.98 -26.46
CA LYS A 135 1.94 -40.22 -27.21
C LYS A 135 3.10 -39.74 -26.35
N ASP A 136 4.06 -40.63 -26.13
CA ASP A 136 5.35 -40.34 -25.53
C ASP A 136 6.10 -39.34 -26.41
N GLU A 137 6.32 -38.13 -25.90
CA GLU A 137 7.25 -37.18 -26.47
C GLU A 137 8.37 -36.92 -25.45
N LYS A 138 9.57 -37.21 -25.91
CA LYS A 138 10.85 -37.21 -25.19
C LYS A 138 11.08 -35.86 -24.52
N ARG A 139 11.06 -35.85 -23.18
CA ARG A 139 11.28 -34.66 -22.34
C ARG A 139 12.71 -34.15 -22.48
N GLU A 140 12.86 -32.98 -23.07
CA GLU A 140 14.06 -32.16 -22.97
C GLU A 140 14.26 -31.74 -21.50
N PRO A 141 15.49 -31.76 -20.94
CA PRO A 141 15.71 -31.38 -19.55
C PRO A 141 15.22 -29.94 -19.32
N LEU A 142 14.49 -29.74 -18.22
CA LEU A 142 14.06 -28.43 -17.76
C LEU A 142 15.28 -27.47 -17.77
N PRO A 143 15.19 -26.28 -18.39
CA PRO A 143 16.18 -25.25 -18.16
C PRO A 143 16.21 -24.95 -16.66
N ALA A 144 17.42 -24.76 -16.12
CA ALA A 144 17.64 -24.47 -14.71
C ALA A 144 16.74 -23.30 -14.24
N PRO A 145 16.31 -23.27 -12.97
CA PRO A 145 15.63 -22.11 -12.42
C PRO A 145 16.44 -20.86 -12.71
N ALA A 146 15.76 -19.77 -13.08
CA ALA A 146 16.36 -18.45 -13.17
C ALA A 146 17.23 -18.23 -11.92
N GLN A 147 18.47 -17.78 -12.12
CA GLN A 147 19.40 -17.53 -11.04
C GLN A 147 18.74 -16.57 -10.04
N ALA A 148 18.76 -16.95 -8.76
CA ALA A 148 18.37 -16.04 -7.69
C ALA A 148 19.28 -14.81 -7.78
N GLY A 149 18.71 -13.61 -7.76
CA GLY A 149 19.49 -12.39 -7.53
C GLY A 149 20.25 -12.48 -6.22
N ASP A 150 21.16 -11.54 -5.99
CA ASP A 150 21.97 -11.51 -4.77
C ASP A 150 21.09 -11.70 -3.53
N PRO A 151 21.47 -12.52 -2.54
CA PRO A 151 20.61 -12.82 -1.40
C PRO A 151 20.33 -11.56 -0.57
N THR A 152 19.09 -11.37 -0.14
CA THR A 152 18.75 -10.22 0.70
C THR A 152 19.47 -10.31 2.06
N PRO A 153 20.06 -9.22 2.57
CA PRO A 153 20.69 -9.25 3.89
C PRO A 153 19.67 -9.63 4.97
N SER A 154 20.08 -10.52 5.89
CA SER A 154 19.22 -11.00 6.99
C SER A 154 19.17 -10.09 8.21
N GLN A 155 20.03 -9.07 8.24
CA GLN A 155 20.06 -8.02 9.25
C GLN A 155 19.64 -6.71 8.61
N LEU A 156 18.87 -5.92 9.36
CA LEU A 156 18.42 -4.62 8.92
C LEU A 156 19.63 -3.67 8.74
N GLN A 157 19.75 -3.10 7.55
CA GLN A 157 20.78 -2.12 7.25
C GLN A 157 20.40 -0.74 7.80
N ASP A 158 21.40 0.10 8.05
CA ASP A 158 21.18 1.44 8.57
C ASP A 158 20.27 2.27 7.64
N GLY A 159 19.28 2.94 8.23
CA GLY A 159 18.28 3.71 7.49
C GLY A 159 17.31 2.89 6.62
N GLN A 160 17.27 1.56 6.79
CA GLN A 160 16.30 0.69 6.13
C GLN A 160 15.24 0.18 7.09
N LEU A 161 14.13 -0.30 6.51
CA LEU A 161 12.99 -0.87 7.20
C LEU A 161 12.56 -2.15 6.49
N TRP A 162 12.06 -3.13 7.25
CA TRP A 162 11.24 -4.18 6.66
C TRP A 162 9.86 -3.62 6.39
N ILE A 163 9.18 -4.04 5.31
CA ILE A 163 7.78 -3.72 5.08
C ILE A 163 7.01 -5.03 5.03
N ARG A 164 5.91 -5.15 5.79
CA ARG A 164 5.17 -6.41 5.94
C ARG A 164 3.67 -6.20 6.04
N ALA A 165 2.91 -7.21 5.67
CA ALA A 165 1.47 -7.22 5.89
C ALA A 165 1.11 -7.60 7.34
N VAL A 166 0.06 -6.96 7.84
CA VAL A 166 -0.39 -7.07 9.24
C VAL A 166 -1.75 -7.75 9.37
N THR A 167 -2.26 -8.30 8.27
CA THR A 167 -3.54 -8.98 8.19
C THR A 167 -3.40 -10.33 7.50
N ALA A 168 -4.22 -11.30 7.92
CA ALA A 168 -4.33 -12.57 7.20
C ALA A 168 -4.90 -12.34 5.79
N PRO A 169 -4.57 -13.17 4.78
CA PRO A 169 -3.75 -14.38 4.86
C PRO A 169 -2.24 -14.14 4.89
N HIS A 170 -1.77 -12.94 4.55
CA HIS A 170 -0.35 -12.59 4.42
C HIS A 170 0.27 -12.02 5.70
N PHE A 171 -0.24 -12.42 6.87
CA PHE A 171 0.26 -11.89 8.13
C PHE A 171 1.74 -12.25 8.30
N HIS A 172 2.60 -11.23 8.44
CA HIS A 172 4.06 -11.35 8.48
C HIS A 172 4.70 -11.90 7.20
N ASP A 173 4.01 -11.82 6.06
CA ASP A 173 4.69 -11.82 4.77
C ASP A 173 5.23 -10.42 4.48
N TYR A 174 6.41 -10.37 3.86
CA TYR A 174 7.21 -9.19 3.66
C TYR A 174 7.19 -8.75 2.20
N LEU A 175 7.22 -7.44 1.98
CA LEU A 175 7.43 -6.86 0.67
C LEU A 175 8.77 -7.35 0.13
N GLN A 176 8.76 -7.82 -1.11
CA GLN A 176 9.94 -8.22 -1.85
C GLN A 176 9.66 -8.14 -3.35
N THR A 177 10.71 -8.26 -4.16
CA THR A 177 10.60 -8.29 -5.62
C THR A 177 10.55 -9.74 -6.12
N ASN A 178 9.91 -9.97 -7.26
CA ASN A 178 9.97 -11.23 -8.00
C ASN A 178 10.30 -10.96 -9.48
N PRO A 179 11.49 -11.33 -9.97
CA PRO A 179 12.55 -12.08 -9.28
C PRO A 179 13.19 -11.33 -8.10
N GLN A 180 13.78 -12.07 -7.16
CA GLN A 180 14.35 -11.51 -5.92
C GLN A 180 15.50 -10.54 -6.23
N ASN A 181 15.43 -9.35 -5.64
CA ASN A 181 16.37 -8.23 -5.74
C ASN A 181 16.65 -7.72 -7.17
N GLU A 182 15.71 -7.97 -8.09
CA GLU A 182 15.76 -7.51 -9.48
C GLU A 182 14.48 -6.72 -9.83
N PRO A 183 14.49 -5.90 -10.89
CA PRO A 183 13.27 -5.32 -11.44
C PRO A 183 12.23 -6.41 -11.73
N GLY A 184 11.02 -6.24 -11.22
CA GLY A 184 10.03 -7.32 -11.23
C GLY A 184 8.81 -7.02 -10.39
N VAL A 185 7.86 -7.95 -10.38
CA VAL A 185 6.58 -7.78 -9.68
C VAL A 185 6.83 -7.59 -8.18
N ALA A 186 6.13 -6.65 -7.55
CA ALA A 186 6.15 -6.53 -6.10
C ALA A 186 5.21 -7.59 -5.51
N ILE A 187 5.70 -8.36 -4.54
CA ILE A 187 4.93 -9.44 -3.92
C ILE A 187 5.03 -9.35 -2.39
N LEU A 188 4.09 -9.99 -1.70
CA LEU A 188 4.25 -10.37 -0.29
C LEU A 188 4.78 -11.81 -0.21
N GLY A 189 5.95 -11.97 0.40
CA GLY A 189 6.66 -13.25 0.45
C GLY A 189 7.21 -13.59 1.84
N PRO A 190 7.84 -14.76 1.98
CA PRO A 190 8.31 -15.23 3.27
C PRO A 190 9.49 -14.40 3.77
N LYS A 191 9.61 -14.33 5.10
CA LYS A 191 10.63 -13.54 5.81
C LYS A 191 12.10 -13.79 5.43
N GLY A 192 12.41 -14.96 4.85
CA GLY A 192 13.77 -15.30 4.41
C GLY A 192 14.23 -14.60 3.13
N SER A 193 13.29 -14.03 2.37
CA SER A 193 13.54 -13.26 1.14
C SER A 193 13.04 -11.81 1.25
N ALA A 194 12.68 -11.37 2.45
CA ALA A 194 12.15 -10.05 2.73
C ALA A 194 13.09 -8.96 2.19
N GLY A 195 12.55 -8.03 1.40
CA GLY A 195 13.25 -6.84 0.97
C GLY A 195 13.42 -5.85 2.14
N GLN A 196 14.40 -4.96 1.98
CA GLN A 196 14.61 -3.82 2.88
C GLN A 196 14.32 -2.55 2.10
N TYR A 197 13.63 -1.60 2.73
CA TYR A 197 13.12 -0.41 2.04
C TYR A 197 13.17 0.85 2.89
N ASN A 198 13.10 1.99 2.22
CA ASN A 198 12.81 3.27 2.85
C ASN A 198 11.98 4.14 1.89
N ILE A 199 11.42 5.23 2.38
CA ILE A 199 10.74 6.24 1.56
C ILE A 199 11.59 7.50 1.54
N VAL A 200 12.02 7.92 0.35
CA VAL A 200 12.82 9.12 0.12
C VAL A 200 12.22 9.92 -1.02
N ASP A 201 11.94 11.20 -0.80
CA ASP A 201 11.36 12.11 -1.79
C ASP A 201 10.12 11.55 -2.50
N GLY A 202 9.24 10.90 -1.72
CA GLY A 202 7.99 10.30 -2.24
C GLY A 202 8.16 8.96 -2.95
N GLN A 203 9.36 8.39 -2.99
CA GLN A 203 9.64 7.11 -3.62
C GLN A 203 9.91 6.03 -2.58
N LEU A 204 9.22 4.90 -2.67
CA LEU A 204 9.58 3.70 -1.91
C LEU A 204 10.73 2.98 -2.62
N ILE A 205 11.90 3.03 -2.01
CA ILE A 205 13.17 2.57 -2.58
C ILE A 205 13.67 1.32 -1.86
N SER A 206 14.26 0.39 -2.61
CA SER A 206 14.97 -0.75 -2.02
C SER A 206 16.31 -0.31 -1.42
N GLY A 207 16.63 -0.86 -0.26
CA GLY A 207 17.97 -0.93 0.31
C GLY A 207 18.58 -2.31 0.08
N GLY A 208 19.75 -2.57 0.65
CA GLY A 208 20.40 -3.88 0.56
C GLY A 208 21.38 -4.03 -0.60
N SER A 209 21.08 -3.43 -1.75
CA SER A 209 21.86 -3.54 -3.00
C SER A 209 22.56 -2.23 -3.38
N ALA A 210 23.60 -2.33 -4.22
CA ALA A 210 24.29 -1.15 -4.77
C ALA A 210 23.38 -0.33 -5.70
N ASP A 211 22.56 -1.03 -6.49
CA ASP A 211 21.55 -0.42 -7.36
C ASP A 211 20.20 -0.38 -6.65
N LYS A 212 19.62 0.82 -6.58
CA LYS A 212 18.30 1.04 -5.97
C LYS A 212 17.20 0.65 -6.96
N LEU A 213 16.20 -0.07 -6.46
CA LEU A 213 14.94 -0.27 -7.14
C LEU A 213 13.88 0.66 -6.53
N TYR A 214 12.97 1.12 -7.37
CA TYR A 214 11.87 2.00 -7.01
C TYR A 214 10.57 1.24 -7.19
N LEU A 215 9.68 1.28 -6.21
CA LEU A 215 8.35 0.72 -6.37
C LEU A 215 7.53 1.62 -7.30
N HIS A 216 7.06 1.02 -8.38
CA HIS A 216 6.16 1.61 -9.34
C HIS A 216 4.72 1.27 -9.00
N VAL A 217 3.83 2.22 -9.25
CA VAL A 217 2.38 2.02 -9.34
C VAL A 217 1.96 2.25 -10.79
N GLU A 218 1.11 1.37 -11.29
CA GLU A 218 0.48 1.48 -12.60
C GLU A 218 -0.29 2.80 -12.73
N LYS A 219 -0.04 3.54 -13.82
CA LYS A 219 -0.90 4.62 -14.27
C LYS A 219 -1.82 4.08 -15.37
N PRO A 220 -3.08 3.73 -15.08
CA PRO A 220 -3.97 3.18 -16.08
C PRO A 220 -4.60 4.26 -16.95
N ASP A 221 -5.08 3.85 -18.12
CA ASP A 221 -5.96 4.66 -18.96
C ASP A 221 -7.32 4.88 -18.28
N ASP A 222 -7.82 3.86 -17.58
CA ASP A 222 -9.03 3.93 -16.76
C ASP A 222 -8.67 4.08 -15.27
N LEU A 223 -8.69 5.32 -14.80
CA LEU A 223 -8.41 5.65 -13.40
C LEU A 223 -9.49 5.14 -12.43
N THR A 224 -10.60 4.56 -12.90
CA THR A 224 -11.65 3.97 -12.07
C THR A 224 -11.40 2.51 -11.70
N GLN A 225 -10.32 1.90 -12.20
CA GLN A 225 -10.04 0.51 -11.89
C GLN A 225 -9.72 0.31 -10.40
N ARG A 226 -10.14 -0.84 -9.86
CA ARG A 226 -10.02 -1.19 -8.43
C ARG A 226 -8.61 -1.54 -7.96
N LYS A 227 -7.76 -1.94 -8.89
CA LYS A 227 -6.49 -2.61 -8.62
C LYS A 227 -5.43 -1.98 -9.53
N LEU A 228 -4.44 -1.31 -8.94
CA LEU A 228 -3.29 -0.80 -9.70
C LEU A 228 -2.09 -1.72 -9.46
N ALA A 229 -1.50 -2.25 -10.53
CA ALA A 229 -0.33 -3.11 -10.44
C ALA A 229 0.86 -2.37 -9.80
N THR A 230 1.66 -3.11 -9.04
CA THR A 230 2.93 -2.60 -8.52
C THR A 230 4.10 -3.50 -8.88
N TRP A 231 5.22 -2.89 -9.21
CA TRP A 231 6.45 -3.59 -9.61
C TRP A 231 7.66 -2.73 -9.27
N PHE A 232 8.83 -3.33 -9.13
CA PHE A 232 10.08 -2.62 -8.92
C PHE A 232 10.80 -2.36 -10.24
N ASN A 233 11.40 -1.19 -10.38
CA ASN A 233 12.16 -0.78 -11.56
C ASN A 233 13.42 0.01 -11.16
N THR A 234 14.37 0.19 -12.07
CA THR A 234 15.61 0.94 -11.82
C THR A 234 15.44 2.45 -11.96
N THR A 235 14.32 2.92 -12.52
CA THR A 235 13.96 4.34 -12.63
C THR A 235 12.90 4.71 -11.61
N GLN A 236 12.79 5.99 -11.26
CA GLN A 236 11.72 6.49 -10.39
C GLN A 236 10.34 6.33 -11.05
N ASN A 237 9.30 6.20 -10.23
CA ASN A 237 7.92 6.26 -10.69
C ASN A 237 7.44 7.71 -10.72
N GLU A 238 6.80 8.10 -11.82
CA GLU A 238 6.29 9.48 -12.04
C GLU A 238 4.82 9.66 -11.64
N PHE A 239 4.16 8.59 -11.19
CA PHE A 239 2.75 8.53 -10.85
C PHE A 239 2.51 8.26 -9.36
N GLY A 240 2.25 9.35 -8.64
CA GLY A 240 1.93 9.32 -7.21
C GLY A 240 3.15 9.38 -6.31
N THR A 241 2.88 9.36 -5.00
CA THR A 241 3.88 9.49 -3.94
C THR A 241 3.60 8.49 -2.83
N PHE A 242 4.67 7.91 -2.29
CA PHE A 242 4.65 7.09 -1.09
C PHE A 242 5.03 7.92 0.12
N GLU A 243 4.38 7.65 1.25
CA GLU A 243 4.70 8.24 2.54
C GLU A 243 4.50 7.21 3.66
N PHE A 244 5.13 7.44 4.81
CA PHE A 244 4.78 6.75 6.03
C PHE A 244 3.76 7.59 6.80
N ASN A 245 2.60 7.00 7.10
CA ASN A 245 1.61 7.59 8.01
C ASN A 245 1.55 6.75 9.27
N GLY A 246 2.23 7.20 10.33
CA GLY A 246 2.60 6.30 11.42
C GLY A 246 3.57 5.24 10.89
N ASP A 247 3.24 3.97 11.05
CA ASP A 247 3.98 2.84 10.49
C ASP A 247 3.46 2.34 9.14
N ALA A 248 2.26 2.75 8.73
CA ALA A 248 1.64 2.33 7.50
C ALA A 248 2.34 2.94 6.27
N VAL A 249 2.58 2.13 5.24
CA VAL A 249 2.95 2.63 3.91
C VAL A 249 1.69 3.08 3.21
N VAL A 250 1.63 4.38 2.92
CA VAL A 250 0.53 4.98 2.18
C VAL A 250 0.98 5.40 0.80
N TRP A 251 0.04 5.40 -0.15
CA TRP A 251 0.27 5.92 -1.49
C TRP A 251 -0.87 6.84 -1.91
N SER A 252 -0.54 7.94 -2.58
CA SER A 252 -1.54 8.88 -3.11
C SER A 252 -1.10 9.51 -4.42
N THR A 253 -2.06 9.98 -5.19
CA THR A 253 -1.85 10.79 -6.39
C THR A 253 -2.99 11.80 -6.48
N PRO A 254 -2.75 13.03 -6.99
CA PRO A 254 -3.82 13.99 -7.20
C PRO A 254 -4.86 13.53 -8.24
N GLU A 255 -4.57 12.51 -9.05
CA GLU A 255 -5.47 12.00 -10.10
C GLU A 255 -6.52 11.00 -9.58
N VAL A 256 -6.27 10.33 -8.45
CA VAL A 256 -7.12 9.25 -7.91
C VAL A 256 -7.41 9.52 -6.43
N ARG A 257 -8.69 9.78 -6.11
CA ARG A 257 -9.09 9.93 -4.70
C ARG A 257 -9.37 8.55 -4.11
N ARG A 258 -8.82 8.34 -2.92
CA ARG A 258 -8.99 7.11 -2.14
C ARG A 258 -9.43 7.46 -0.72
N GLU A 259 -10.27 6.62 -0.15
CA GLU A 259 -10.77 6.80 1.23
C GLU A 259 -9.75 6.32 2.26
N ASN A 260 -8.99 5.28 1.90
CA ASN A 260 -7.88 4.76 2.68
C ASN A 260 -6.62 4.74 1.82
N LEU A 261 -5.67 5.65 2.10
CA LEU A 261 -4.39 5.71 1.39
C LEU A 261 -3.47 4.52 1.72
N ALA A 262 -3.72 3.82 2.83
CA ALA A 262 -2.99 2.64 3.28
C ALA A 262 -3.57 1.33 2.71
N ALA A 263 -4.60 1.37 1.86
CA ALA A 263 -5.25 0.15 1.39
C ALA A 263 -4.44 -0.54 0.27
N TRP A 264 -4.10 -1.80 0.48
CA TRP A 264 -3.39 -2.65 -0.47
C TRP A 264 -4.21 -3.91 -0.76
N LEU A 265 -3.96 -4.53 -1.90
CA LEU A 265 -4.47 -5.86 -2.22
C LEU A 265 -3.28 -6.80 -2.43
N ALA A 266 -3.39 -8.01 -1.88
CA ALA A 266 -2.57 -9.13 -2.28
C ALA A 266 -3.45 -10.12 -3.04
N CYS A 267 -3.09 -10.42 -4.28
CA CYS A 267 -3.89 -11.25 -5.17
C CYS A 267 -3.11 -12.50 -5.60
N GLU A 268 -3.45 -13.05 -6.77
CA GLU A 268 -2.79 -14.21 -7.39
C GLU A 268 -1.26 -14.08 -7.33
N GLU A 269 -0.60 -15.20 -7.00
CA GLU A 269 0.86 -15.30 -6.85
C GLU A 269 1.45 -14.32 -5.82
N ASN A 270 0.63 -13.91 -4.85
CA ASN A 270 0.95 -12.92 -3.80
C ASN A 270 1.34 -11.55 -4.36
N ALA A 271 1.00 -11.25 -5.61
CA ALA A 271 1.28 -9.96 -6.22
C ALA A 271 0.56 -8.85 -5.45
N LEU A 272 1.30 -7.78 -5.20
CA LEU A 272 0.86 -6.63 -4.42
C LEU A 272 0.32 -5.54 -5.35
N PHE A 273 -0.80 -4.94 -4.96
CA PHE A 273 -1.49 -3.91 -5.72
C PHE A 273 -1.95 -2.79 -4.81
N ILE A 274 -2.08 -1.57 -5.34
CA ILE A 274 -2.82 -0.51 -4.67
C ILE A 274 -4.31 -0.82 -4.75
N ASN A 275 -5.00 -0.82 -3.60
CA ASN A 275 -6.45 -0.84 -3.56
C ASN A 275 -6.99 0.58 -3.71
N THR A 276 -7.69 0.88 -4.81
CA THR A 276 -8.34 2.19 -4.97
C THR A 276 -9.77 2.22 -4.42
N GLY A 277 -10.33 1.06 -4.05
CA GLY A 277 -11.70 0.93 -3.58
C GLY A 277 -11.89 0.91 -2.06
N ALA A 278 -13.11 0.57 -1.65
CA ALA A 278 -13.53 0.49 -0.25
C ALA A 278 -12.89 -0.73 0.44
N TYR A 279 -11.83 -0.46 1.21
CA TYR A 279 -11.09 -1.45 1.99
C TYR A 279 -12.01 -2.28 2.89
N ALA A 280 -11.87 -3.60 2.87
CA ALA A 280 -12.61 -4.58 3.69
C ALA A 280 -14.12 -4.72 3.41
N TYR A 281 -14.68 -3.97 2.46
CA TYR A 281 -16.09 -4.10 2.07
C TYR A 281 -16.27 -4.72 0.69
N ASN A 282 -15.49 -4.29 -0.30
CA ASN A 282 -15.62 -4.73 -1.71
C ASN A 282 -14.28 -5.25 -2.26
N THR A 283 -13.61 -6.15 -1.52
CA THR A 283 -12.37 -6.80 -1.96
C THR A 283 -12.60 -7.55 -3.29
N PRO A 284 -11.81 -7.29 -4.34
CA PRO A 284 -11.94 -8.01 -5.61
C PRO A 284 -11.77 -9.52 -5.45
N ALA A 285 -12.50 -10.30 -6.24
CA ALA A 285 -12.39 -11.77 -6.23
C ALA A 285 -10.95 -12.20 -6.56
N GLY A 286 -10.42 -13.17 -5.80
CA GLY A 286 -9.03 -13.62 -5.93
C GLY A 286 -8.01 -12.71 -5.23
N CYS A 287 -8.45 -11.65 -4.55
CA CYS A 287 -7.61 -10.78 -3.75
C CYS A 287 -8.01 -10.82 -2.27
N SER A 288 -7.07 -10.40 -1.43
CA SER A 288 -7.28 -10.12 -0.01
C SER A 288 -6.85 -8.68 0.29
N ASP A 289 -7.62 -8.00 1.13
CA ASP A 289 -7.32 -6.65 1.59
C ASP A 289 -6.20 -6.68 2.63
N HIS A 290 -5.24 -5.77 2.47
CA HIS A 290 -4.13 -5.60 3.40
C HIS A 290 -3.85 -4.13 3.68
N THR A 291 -3.23 -3.91 4.83
CA THR A 291 -2.37 -2.76 5.06
C THR A 291 -0.95 -3.30 5.20
N ILE A 292 0.04 -2.54 4.74
CA ILE A 292 1.45 -2.91 4.91
C ILE A 292 2.14 -1.84 5.74
N HIS A 293 2.97 -2.29 6.66
CA HIS A 293 3.57 -1.44 7.68
C HIS A 293 5.06 -1.69 7.75
N PHE A 294 5.81 -0.65 8.10
CA PHE A 294 7.21 -0.84 8.39
C PHE A 294 7.41 -1.61 9.70
N TYR A 295 8.50 -2.36 9.77
CA TYR A 295 9.00 -3.01 10.96
C TYR A 295 10.51 -2.77 11.03
N ASN A 296 10.98 -2.31 12.19
CA ASN A 296 12.36 -1.85 12.39
C ASN A 296 13.18 -2.80 13.29
N GLY A 297 12.72 -4.05 13.46
CA GLY A 297 13.48 -5.07 14.18
C GLY A 297 14.79 -5.40 13.46
N ALA A 298 15.82 -5.79 14.24
CA ALA A 298 17.13 -6.15 13.70
C ALA A 298 17.06 -7.28 12.65
N THR A 299 16.09 -8.19 12.81
CA THR A 299 15.72 -9.23 11.85
C THR A 299 14.23 -9.22 11.64
N THR A 300 13.77 -9.85 10.55
CA THR A 300 12.36 -10.22 10.38
C THR A 300 11.87 -11.14 11.52
N ASP A 301 10.58 -11.07 11.84
CA ASP A 301 9.94 -11.86 12.91
C ASP A 301 9.18 -13.10 12.41
#